data_AF-A0A7J2MUW4-F1
#
_entry.id   AF-A0A7J2MUW4-F1
#
_cell.length_a   1.000
_cell.length_b   1.000
_cell.length_c   1.000
_cell.angle_alpha   90.00
_cell.angle_beta   90.00
_cell.angle_gamma   90.00
#
_symmetry.space_group_name_H-M   'P 1'
#
loop_
_entity.id
_entity.type
_entity.pdbx_description
1 polymer ?
#
loop_
_entity_poly.entity_id
_entity_poly.type
_entity_poly.pdbx_seq_one_letter_code
_entity_poly.pdbx_strand_id
1 'polypeptide(L)'
;VEDYKRKKKEVIAEVEEYLKGRLSNKFEVWLNTADNEKRGIDGCYLTVTGTSAEHGDDGANGRGNRVNGVIPFNRPISLECVSGKNPVNHVGKVYNVLAYEIAKAIYEKTSVDEVYVRLVSQIGKRIDKPALIHLQLLGKVKIGEVRGLVKEIIAEWLSEEKLLQIRNQIVEGKLSLF
;
A
#
# COMPACT_ATOMS: atom_id res chain seq x y z
N VAL A 1 2.69 -6.01 35.05
CA VAL A 1 2.22 -7.18 34.29
C VAL A 1 0.70 -7.18 34.12
N GLU A 2 -0.10 -7.05 35.20
CA GLU A 2 -1.57 -7.02 35.07
C GLU A 2 -2.10 -5.88 34.17
N ASP A 3 -1.55 -4.66 34.30
CA ASP A 3 -1.92 -3.54 33.42
C ASP A 3 -1.64 -3.84 31.94
N TYR A 4 -0.50 -4.49 31.65
CA TYR A 4 -0.12 -4.91 30.30
C TYR A 4 -1.11 -5.93 29.72
N LYS A 5 -1.48 -6.94 30.53
CA LYS A 5 -2.49 -7.95 30.14
C LYS A 5 -3.85 -7.32 29.88
N ARG A 6 -4.28 -6.37 30.73
CA ARG A 6 -5.52 -5.61 30.54
C ARG A 6 -5.51 -4.87 29.20
N LYS A 7 -4.45 -4.10 28.93
CA LYS A 7 -4.29 -3.36 27.65
C LYS A 7 -4.28 -4.29 26.44
N LYS A 8 -3.63 -5.46 26.52
CA LYS A 8 -3.69 -6.46 25.43
C LYS A 8 -5.13 -6.90 25.13
N LYS A 9 -5.94 -7.16 26.16
CA LYS A 9 -7.34 -7.53 25.99
C LYS A 9 -8.18 -6.40 25.39
N GLU A 10 -7.93 -5.16 25.80
CA GLU A 10 -8.59 -3.97 25.25
C GLU A 10 -8.29 -3.82 23.75
N VAL A 11 -7.02 -3.93 23.35
CA VAL A 11 -6.63 -3.87 21.93
C VAL A 11 -7.27 -5.01 21.12
N ILE A 12 -7.28 -6.23 21.63
CA ILE A 12 -7.93 -7.36 20.95
C ILE A 12 -9.42 -7.08 20.75
N ALA A 13 -10.13 -6.64 21.79
CA ALA A 13 -11.56 -6.34 21.71
C ALA A 13 -11.86 -5.20 20.72
N GLU A 14 -11.05 -4.14 20.69
CA GLU A 14 -11.19 -3.04 19.74
C GLU A 14 -10.98 -3.50 18.29
N VAL A 15 -9.96 -4.36 18.05
CA VAL A 15 -9.70 -4.91 16.71
C VAL A 15 -10.82 -5.86 16.29
N GLU A 16 -11.30 -6.73 17.18
CA GLU A 16 -12.42 -7.64 16.90
C GLU A 16 -13.70 -6.88 16.53
N GLU A 17 -14.04 -5.83 17.29
CA GLU A 17 -15.20 -5.00 16.98
C GLU A 17 -15.01 -4.22 15.68
N TYR A 18 -13.80 -3.71 15.40
CA TYR A 18 -13.51 -3.06 14.12
C TYR A 18 -13.70 -3.99 12.93
N LEU A 19 -13.28 -5.26 13.05
CA LEU A 19 -13.36 -6.26 11.97
C LEU A 19 -14.76 -6.87 11.81
N LYS A 20 -15.61 -6.78 12.84
CA LYS A 20 -16.96 -7.31 12.83
C LYS A 20 -17.79 -6.71 11.68
N GLY A 21 -18.38 -7.59 10.87
CA GLY A 21 -19.15 -7.19 9.68
C GLY A 21 -18.32 -6.70 8.49
N ARG A 22 -16.99 -6.55 8.63
CA ARG A 22 -16.08 -6.22 7.52
C ARG A 22 -15.50 -7.45 6.84
N LEU A 23 -15.41 -8.56 7.57
CA LEU A 23 -14.93 -9.84 7.08
C LEU A 23 -16.10 -10.81 6.91
N SER A 24 -16.10 -11.54 5.79
CA SER A 24 -17.08 -12.59 5.49
C SER A 24 -16.74 -13.93 6.16
N ASN A 25 -15.46 -14.14 6.50
CA ASN A 25 -14.95 -15.36 7.11
C ASN A 25 -14.82 -15.21 8.63
N LYS A 26 -14.87 -16.35 9.34
CA LYS A 26 -14.46 -16.40 10.75
C LYS A 26 -12.99 -16.03 10.86
N PHE A 27 -12.64 -15.28 11.90
CA PHE A 27 -11.29 -14.83 12.17
C PHE A 27 -10.96 -14.95 13.66
N GLU A 28 -9.68 -14.89 13.98
CA GLU A 28 -9.15 -14.86 15.35
C GLU A 28 -8.03 -13.81 15.41
N VAL A 29 -7.95 -13.07 16.52
CA VAL A 29 -6.96 -12.01 16.72
C VAL A 29 -5.93 -12.45 17.76
N TRP A 30 -4.66 -12.43 17.36
CA TRP A 30 -3.53 -12.84 18.19
C TRP A 30 -2.63 -11.62 18.40
N LEU A 31 -2.19 -11.38 19.64
CA LEU A 31 -1.37 -10.21 19.99
C LEU A 31 -0.18 -10.61 20.87
N ASN A 32 1.02 -10.15 20.49
CA ASN A 32 2.29 -10.41 21.17
C ASN A 32 2.43 -11.89 21.59
N THR A 33 2.41 -12.77 20.60
CA THR A 33 2.35 -14.23 20.77
C THR A 33 3.61 -14.84 21.38
N ALA A 34 4.73 -14.10 21.36
CA ALA A 34 5.98 -14.48 21.99
C ALA A 34 6.02 -14.18 23.50
N ASP A 35 4.99 -13.52 24.06
CA ASP A 35 4.93 -13.26 25.49
C ASP A 35 4.94 -14.56 26.31
N ASN A 36 5.60 -14.54 27.47
CA ASN A 36 5.70 -15.69 28.37
C ASN A 36 5.41 -15.28 29.82
N GLU A 37 4.19 -15.55 30.28
CA GLU A 37 3.75 -15.16 31.63
C GLU A 37 4.59 -15.77 32.76
N LYS A 38 5.22 -16.94 32.54
CA LYS A 38 6.07 -17.60 33.55
C LYS A 38 7.33 -16.79 33.84
N ARG A 39 7.70 -15.86 32.96
CA ARG A 39 8.86 -14.97 33.12
C ARG A 39 8.50 -13.61 33.74
N GLY A 40 7.26 -13.42 34.17
CA GLY A 40 6.83 -12.15 34.77
C GLY A 40 7.01 -10.99 33.78
N ILE A 41 7.68 -9.93 34.20
CA ILE A 41 7.90 -8.72 33.38
C ILE A 41 8.81 -8.98 32.16
N ASP A 42 9.81 -9.86 32.30
CA ASP A 42 10.77 -10.20 31.23
C ASP A 42 10.14 -11.06 30.12
N GLY A 43 8.91 -11.50 30.33
CA GLY A 43 8.09 -12.20 29.33
C GLY A 43 7.09 -11.30 28.63
N CYS A 44 7.11 -9.98 28.85
CA CYS A 44 6.22 -9.05 28.18
C CYS A 44 6.98 -8.28 27.08
N TYR A 45 6.34 -8.07 25.93
CA TYR A 45 6.87 -7.15 24.93
C TYR A 45 6.68 -5.69 25.38
N LEU A 46 7.68 -5.16 26.09
CA LEU A 46 7.74 -3.79 26.60
C LEU A 46 8.90 -3.03 25.96
N THR A 47 8.67 -1.76 25.68
CA THR A 47 9.68 -0.82 25.14
C THR A 47 9.59 0.50 25.89
N VAL A 48 10.71 1.21 26.06
CA VAL A 48 10.78 2.56 26.63
C VAL A 48 10.25 3.59 25.65
N THR A 49 10.62 3.48 24.37
CA THR A 49 10.35 4.48 23.33
C THR A 49 9.14 4.17 22.44
N GLY A 50 8.60 2.95 22.53
CA GLY A 50 7.49 2.51 21.68
C GLY A 50 7.91 1.84 20.36
N THR A 51 9.22 1.60 20.14
CA THR A 51 9.75 0.89 18.97
C THR A 51 10.77 -0.17 19.38
N SER A 52 10.80 -1.31 18.69
CA SER A 52 11.80 -2.36 18.97
C SER A 52 13.21 -2.00 18.55
N ALA A 53 13.39 -0.94 17.76
CA ALA A 53 14.69 -0.47 17.32
C ALA A 53 15.62 -0.11 18.49
N GLU A 54 15.06 0.21 19.67
CA GLU A 54 15.84 0.47 20.88
C GLU A 54 16.54 -0.78 21.43
N HIS A 55 16.10 -1.99 21.04
CA HIS A 55 16.58 -3.28 21.53
C HIS A 55 17.23 -4.14 20.44
N GLY A 56 17.78 -3.50 19.40
CA GLY A 56 18.65 -4.17 18.42
C GLY A 56 17.97 -4.60 17.11
N ASP A 57 16.69 -4.24 16.90
CA ASP A 57 16.05 -4.42 15.59
C ASP A 57 16.50 -3.32 14.61
N ASP A 58 16.97 -3.74 13.43
CA ASP A 58 17.39 -2.82 12.37
C ASP A 58 16.31 -2.63 11.28
N GLY A 59 16.28 -1.44 10.70
CA GLY A 59 15.39 -1.07 9.60
C GLY A 59 16.14 -0.61 8.35
N ALA A 60 15.60 -0.92 7.17
CA ALA A 60 16.12 -0.41 5.91
C ALA A 60 15.00 0.00 4.95
N ASN A 61 15.26 1.03 4.15
CA ASN A 61 14.33 1.52 3.14
C ASN A 61 13.95 0.40 2.14
N GLY A 62 12.66 0.33 1.80
CA GLY A 62 12.16 -0.64 0.81
C GLY A 62 11.93 -2.06 1.34
N ARG A 63 12.15 -2.32 2.64
CA ARG A 63 11.96 -3.64 3.28
C ARG A 63 10.58 -3.87 3.90
N GLY A 64 9.67 -2.90 3.80
CA GLY A 64 8.32 -2.98 4.35
C GLY A 64 7.23 -2.94 3.27
N ASN A 65 6.17 -2.20 3.56
CA ASN A 65 5.00 -2.03 2.70
C ASN A 65 5.31 -1.46 1.31
N ARG A 66 4.38 -1.66 0.37
CA ARG A 66 4.35 -0.99 -0.94
C ARG A 66 3.55 0.31 -0.84
N VAL A 67 3.46 1.07 -1.93
CA VAL A 67 2.76 2.38 -1.97
C VAL A 67 1.28 2.34 -1.55
N ASN A 68 0.66 1.17 -1.53
CA ASN A 68 -0.71 0.95 -1.10
C ASN A 68 -0.84 0.59 0.40
N GLY A 69 0.26 0.63 1.17
CA GLY A 69 0.22 0.40 2.62
C GLY A 69 0.34 -1.06 3.07
N VAL A 70 0.53 -2.02 2.15
CA VAL A 70 0.57 -3.46 2.48
C VAL A 70 1.70 -4.20 1.77
N ILE A 71 1.97 -5.44 2.22
CA ILE A 71 2.85 -6.41 1.55
C ILE A 71 1.97 -7.54 0.98
N PRO A 72 1.49 -7.44 -0.28
CA PRO A 72 0.53 -8.39 -0.80
C PRO A 72 1.24 -9.60 -1.43
N PHE A 73 1.27 -10.73 -0.70
CA PHE A 73 1.88 -11.97 -1.19
C PHE A 73 1.18 -12.57 -2.41
N ASN A 74 -0.11 -12.30 -2.58
CA ASN A 74 -0.95 -12.88 -3.63
C ASN A 74 -1.17 -11.93 -4.81
N ARG A 75 -0.46 -10.79 -4.87
CA ARG A 75 -0.63 -9.78 -5.93
C ARG A 75 0.73 -9.42 -6.54
N PRO A 76 0.78 -9.00 -7.82
CA PRO A 76 2.01 -8.51 -8.42
C PRO A 76 2.49 -7.25 -7.68
N ILE A 77 3.80 -7.17 -7.43
CA ILE A 77 4.43 -6.02 -6.78
C ILE A 77 5.61 -5.50 -7.60
N SER A 78 5.92 -4.21 -7.41
CA SER A 78 7.21 -3.64 -7.76
C SER A 78 8.18 -3.79 -6.59
N LEU A 79 9.42 -4.17 -6.89
CA LEU A 79 10.51 -4.23 -5.91
C LEU A 79 11.16 -2.87 -5.65
N GLU A 80 10.85 -1.86 -6.47
CA GLU A 80 11.36 -0.49 -6.28
C GLU A 80 11.07 0.06 -4.88
N CYS A 81 12.10 0.60 -4.24
CA CYS A 81 11.95 1.38 -3.03
C CYS A 81 11.52 2.80 -3.40
N VAL A 82 10.31 3.17 -3.00
CA VAL A 82 9.73 4.49 -3.30
C VAL A 82 10.16 5.56 -2.28
N SER A 83 10.35 5.17 -1.02
CA SER A 83 10.77 6.10 0.04
C SER A 83 12.14 6.72 -0.25
N GLY A 84 12.28 8.03 0.03
CA GLY A 84 13.52 8.80 -0.19
C GLY A 84 13.84 9.15 -1.65
N LYS A 85 13.11 8.61 -2.64
CA LYS A 85 13.35 8.92 -4.07
C LYS A 85 12.75 10.26 -4.47
N ASN A 86 13.37 10.91 -5.46
CA ASN A 86 12.93 12.19 -6.00
C ASN A 86 11.53 12.06 -6.66
N PRO A 87 10.51 12.81 -6.20
CA PRO A 87 9.15 12.75 -6.75
C PRO A 87 9.00 13.35 -8.15
N VAL A 88 10.01 14.05 -8.67
CA VAL A 88 9.95 14.73 -9.98
C VAL A 88 10.30 13.79 -11.11
N ASN A 89 11.40 13.05 -10.99
CA ASN A 89 12.00 12.32 -12.11
C ASN A 89 12.29 10.84 -11.82
N HIS A 90 12.20 10.38 -10.57
CA HIS A 90 12.43 8.97 -10.28
C HIS A 90 11.21 8.14 -10.70
N VAL A 91 11.29 7.58 -11.90
CA VAL A 91 10.21 6.79 -12.52
C VAL A 91 9.67 5.70 -11.60
N GLY A 92 10.53 4.98 -10.87
CA GLY A 92 10.08 3.94 -9.93
C GLY A 92 9.14 4.46 -8.85
N LYS A 93 9.30 5.70 -8.40
CA LYS A 93 8.43 6.32 -7.40
C LYS A 93 7.11 6.76 -8.03
N VAL A 94 7.23 7.57 -9.08
CA VAL A 94 6.07 8.16 -9.74
C VAL A 94 5.17 7.07 -10.35
N TYR A 95 5.75 6.05 -10.99
CA TYR A 95 4.97 4.98 -11.63
C TYR A 95 4.30 4.04 -10.63
N ASN A 96 4.88 3.80 -9.46
CA ASN A 96 4.18 3.02 -8.44
C ASN A 96 2.94 3.77 -7.93
N VAL A 97 3.06 5.08 -7.65
CA VAL A 97 1.92 5.90 -7.25
C VAL A 97 0.87 5.96 -8.37
N LEU A 98 1.29 6.30 -9.60
CA LEU A 98 0.39 6.37 -10.76
C LEU A 98 -0.31 5.04 -11.04
N ALA A 99 0.41 3.92 -11.00
CA ALA A 99 -0.19 2.62 -11.27
C ALA A 99 -1.29 2.30 -10.24
N TYR A 100 -1.07 2.63 -8.97
CA TYR A 100 -2.07 2.46 -7.92
C TYR A 100 -3.28 3.38 -8.13
N GLU A 101 -3.06 4.67 -8.38
CA GLU A 101 -4.14 5.63 -8.59
C GLU A 101 -4.97 5.36 -9.86
N ILE A 102 -4.31 4.96 -10.96
CA ILE A 102 -4.99 4.52 -12.19
C ILE A 102 -5.82 3.26 -11.91
N ALA A 103 -5.27 2.28 -11.19
CA ALA A 103 -5.98 1.05 -10.87
C ALA A 103 -7.23 1.35 -10.04
N LYS A 104 -7.08 2.19 -9.02
CA LYS A 104 -8.17 2.66 -8.15
C LYS A 104 -9.24 3.40 -8.93
N ALA A 105 -8.85 4.36 -9.78
CA ALA A 105 -9.80 5.14 -10.58
C ALA A 105 -10.57 4.26 -11.59
N ILE A 106 -9.92 3.27 -12.22
CA ILE A 106 -10.61 2.31 -13.09
C ILE A 106 -11.58 1.46 -12.27
N TYR A 107 -11.14 0.93 -11.11
CA TYR A 107 -11.98 0.11 -10.25
C TYR A 107 -13.23 0.87 -9.76
N GLU A 108 -13.07 2.12 -9.32
CA GLU A 108 -14.19 2.94 -8.81
C GLU A 108 -15.17 3.38 -9.91
N LYS A 109 -14.72 3.54 -11.15
CA LYS A 109 -15.54 4.07 -12.26
C LYS A 109 -16.08 2.97 -13.20
N THR A 110 -15.79 1.70 -12.95
CA THR A 110 -16.21 0.59 -13.80
C THR A 110 -16.75 -0.58 -12.97
N SER A 111 -17.28 -1.61 -13.62
CA SER A 111 -17.80 -2.84 -12.99
C SER A 111 -16.80 -4.00 -12.99
N VAL A 112 -15.50 -3.69 -13.02
CA VAL A 112 -14.42 -4.69 -12.90
C VAL A 112 -14.31 -5.22 -11.46
N ASP A 113 -13.95 -6.49 -11.32
CA ASP A 113 -13.72 -7.10 -10.01
C ASP A 113 -12.29 -6.86 -9.52
N GLU A 114 -11.30 -6.88 -10.43
CA GLU A 114 -9.90 -6.55 -10.11
C GLU A 114 -9.23 -5.78 -11.26
N VAL A 115 -8.33 -4.86 -10.90
CA VAL A 115 -7.52 -4.06 -11.84
C VAL A 115 -6.06 -4.15 -11.46
N TYR A 116 -5.21 -4.49 -12.43
CA TYR A 116 -3.77 -4.44 -12.28
C TYR A 116 -3.17 -3.56 -13.36
N VAL A 117 -2.38 -2.58 -12.93
CA VAL A 117 -1.68 -1.63 -13.81
C VAL A 117 -0.18 -1.84 -13.67
N ARG A 118 0.52 -1.97 -14.80
CA ARG A 118 1.99 -1.98 -14.84
C ARG A 118 2.44 -0.92 -15.82
N LEU A 119 3.28 0.00 -15.35
CA LEU A 119 3.90 1.03 -16.16
C LEU A 119 5.40 0.72 -16.28
N VAL A 120 5.89 0.63 -17.52
CA VAL A 120 7.31 0.37 -17.79
C VAL A 120 7.90 1.63 -18.40
N SER A 121 8.96 2.14 -17.78
CA SER A 121 9.70 3.29 -18.30
C SER A 121 10.78 2.84 -19.29
N GLN A 122 11.26 3.78 -20.09
CA GLN A 122 12.51 3.64 -20.83
C GLN A 122 13.38 4.86 -20.51
N ILE A 123 14.64 4.61 -20.13
CA ILE A 123 15.57 5.69 -19.79
C ILE A 123 15.69 6.67 -20.96
N GLY A 124 15.64 7.97 -20.65
CA GLY A 124 15.69 9.06 -21.63
C GLY A 124 14.34 9.38 -22.30
N LYS A 125 13.26 8.66 -21.99
CA LYS A 125 11.89 9.03 -22.39
C LYS A 125 11.22 9.89 -21.33
N ARG A 126 10.27 10.73 -21.76
CA ARG A 126 9.46 11.53 -20.84
C ARG A 126 8.61 10.62 -19.95
N ILE A 127 8.38 11.05 -18.71
CA ILE A 127 7.68 10.26 -17.70
C ILE A 127 6.19 10.05 -18.03
N ASP A 128 5.56 11.00 -18.72
CA ASP A 128 4.19 10.93 -19.26
C ASP A 128 4.07 10.01 -20.48
N LYS A 129 5.19 9.45 -20.98
CA LYS A 129 5.23 8.51 -22.11
C LYS A 129 5.89 7.18 -21.71
N PRO A 130 5.22 6.35 -20.90
CA PRO A 130 5.69 5.00 -20.58
C PRO A 130 5.96 4.21 -21.86
N ALA A 131 7.01 3.38 -21.86
CA ALA A 131 7.32 2.48 -22.97
C ALA A 131 6.26 1.37 -23.11
N LEU A 132 5.66 0.97 -22.00
CA LEU A 132 4.53 0.04 -21.97
C LEU A 132 3.57 0.42 -20.83
N ILE A 133 2.29 0.37 -21.15
CA ILE A 133 1.18 0.39 -20.20
C ILE A 133 0.46 -0.94 -20.34
N HIS A 134 0.60 -1.81 -19.34
CA HIS A 134 -0.05 -3.12 -19.33
C HIS A 134 -1.16 -3.14 -18.29
N LEU A 135 -2.40 -3.28 -18.77
CA LEU A 135 -3.59 -3.41 -17.95
C LEU A 135 -4.10 -4.85 -17.96
N GLN A 136 -4.47 -5.34 -16.80
CA GLN A 136 -5.16 -6.61 -16.64
C GLN A 136 -6.43 -6.35 -15.82
N LEU A 137 -7.58 -6.60 -16.44
CA LEU A 137 -8.90 -6.43 -15.85
C LEU A 137 -9.52 -7.81 -15.66
N LEU A 138 -10.02 -8.10 -14.46
CA LEU A 138 -10.75 -9.32 -14.17
C LEU A 138 -12.20 -8.98 -13.82
N GLY A 139 -13.10 -9.88 -14.19
CA GLY A 139 -14.50 -9.83 -13.82
C GLY A 139 -15.46 -10.04 -14.99
N LYS A 140 -16.76 -9.87 -14.72
CA LYS A 140 -17.83 -10.06 -15.71
C LYS A 140 -18.09 -8.81 -16.55
N VAL A 141 -17.02 -8.20 -17.08
CA VAL A 141 -17.11 -7.00 -17.94
C VAL A 141 -16.54 -7.29 -19.32
N LYS A 142 -17.19 -6.78 -20.37
CA LYS A 142 -16.63 -6.85 -21.71
C LYS A 142 -15.65 -5.71 -21.88
N ILE A 143 -14.41 -6.02 -22.25
CA ILE A 143 -13.35 -5.03 -22.47
C ILE A 143 -13.82 -3.90 -23.40
N GLY A 144 -14.59 -4.21 -24.45
CA GLY A 144 -15.13 -3.22 -25.39
C GLY A 144 -15.98 -2.13 -24.74
N GLU A 145 -16.72 -2.45 -23.66
CA GLU A 145 -17.62 -1.52 -22.97
C GLU A 145 -16.85 -0.51 -22.11
N VAL A 146 -15.72 -0.93 -21.52
CA VAL A 146 -14.92 -0.06 -20.63
C VAL A 146 -13.72 0.57 -21.31
N ARG A 147 -13.36 0.14 -22.52
CA ARG A 147 -12.11 0.54 -23.19
C ARG A 147 -11.96 2.05 -23.37
N GLY A 148 -13.04 2.75 -23.71
CA GLY A 148 -13.04 4.21 -23.90
C GLY A 148 -12.68 4.91 -22.59
N LEU A 149 -13.49 4.68 -21.56
CA LEU A 149 -13.31 5.24 -20.22
C LEU A 149 -11.94 4.90 -19.63
N VAL A 150 -11.47 3.65 -19.77
CA VAL A 150 -10.14 3.24 -19.29
C VAL A 150 -9.02 4.04 -19.96
N LYS A 151 -9.12 4.29 -21.27
CA LYS A 151 -8.13 5.12 -21.99
C LYS A 151 -8.18 6.58 -21.53
N GLU A 152 -9.36 7.12 -21.29
CA GLU A 152 -9.53 8.48 -20.77
C GLU A 152 -8.90 8.62 -19.39
N ILE A 153 -9.15 7.67 -18.48
CA ILE A 153 -8.53 7.64 -17.15
C ILE A 153 -7.00 7.60 -17.26
N ILE A 154 -6.44 6.72 -18.10
CA ILE A 154 -4.99 6.67 -18.29
C ILE A 154 -4.44 8.00 -18.81
N ALA A 155 -5.09 8.60 -19.80
CA ALA A 155 -4.66 9.87 -20.39
C ALA A 155 -4.72 11.01 -19.36
N GLU A 156 -5.76 11.05 -18.53
CA GLU A 156 -5.90 12.00 -17.43
C GLU A 156 -4.74 11.87 -16.44
N TRP A 157 -4.47 10.66 -15.94
CA TRP A 157 -3.43 10.43 -14.94
C TRP A 157 -2.00 10.61 -15.47
N LEU A 158 -1.78 10.45 -16.78
CA LEU A 158 -0.50 10.75 -17.43
C LEU A 158 -0.36 12.21 -17.88
N SER A 159 -1.40 13.04 -17.71
CA SER A 159 -1.33 14.47 -18.05
C SER A 159 -0.30 15.22 -17.19
N GLU A 160 0.25 16.30 -17.74
CA GLU A 160 1.19 17.17 -17.00
C GLU A 160 0.56 17.72 -15.72
N GLU A 161 -0.74 18.02 -15.74
CA GLU A 161 -1.49 18.51 -14.58
C GLU A 161 -1.54 17.47 -13.46
N LYS A 162 -1.90 16.21 -13.75
CA LYS A 162 -1.94 15.15 -12.72
C LYS A 162 -0.57 14.79 -12.20
N LEU A 163 0.44 14.77 -13.06
CA LEU A 163 1.82 14.55 -12.62
C LEU A 163 2.29 15.66 -11.65
N LEU A 164 1.96 16.92 -11.95
CA LEU A 164 2.26 18.04 -11.06
C LEU A 164 1.48 17.94 -9.75
N GLN A 165 0.20 17.56 -9.80
CA GLN A 165 -0.62 17.35 -8.61
C GLN A 165 -0.03 16.26 -7.70
N ILE A 166 0.29 15.07 -8.24
CA ILE A 166 0.89 13.98 -7.46
C ILE A 166 2.22 14.43 -6.85
N ARG A 167 3.07 15.11 -7.62
CA ARG A 167 4.33 15.64 -7.12
C ARG A 167 4.10 16.53 -5.91
N ASN A 168 3.17 17.48 -6.00
CA ASN A 168 2.87 18.40 -4.90
C ASN A 168 2.32 17.65 -3.69
N GLN A 169 1.39 16.71 -3.89
CA GLN A 169 0.85 15.89 -2.80
C GLN A 169 1.91 15.05 -2.11
N ILE A 170 2.90 14.53 -2.85
CA ILE A 170 4.04 13.82 -2.26
C ILE A 170 4.91 14.77 -1.42
N VAL A 171 5.23 15.95 -1.96
CA VAL A 171 6.06 16.95 -1.26
C VAL A 171 5.37 17.46 0.00
N GLU A 172 4.05 17.62 -0.04
CA GLU A 172 3.21 18.03 1.08
C GLU A 172 2.90 16.89 2.07
N GLY A 173 3.34 15.66 1.80
CA GLY A 173 3.07 14.51 2.67
C GLY A 173 1.60 14.05 2.70
N LYS A 174 0.80 14.42 1.70
CA LYS A 174 -0.63 14.06 1.59
C LYS A 174 -0.86 12.67 1.02
N LEU A 175 0.13 12.09 0.34
CA LEU A 175 0.09 10.73 -0.17
C LEU A 175 0.98 9.82 0.67
N SER A 176 0.42 8.72 1.19
CA SER A 176 1.24 7.65 1.77
C SER A 176 2.03 6.95 0.67
N LEU A 177 3.27 6.58 0.97
CA LEU A 177 4.18 5.88 0.05
C LEU A 177 4.59 4.49 0.54
N PHE A 178 4.00 4.06 1.66
CA PHE A 178 4.19 2.80 2.37
C PHE A 178 3.02 2.62 3.35
#